data_AF-A0A2C9CCX6-F1
#
_entry.id   AF-A0A2C9CCX6-F1
#
_cell.length_a   1.000
_cell.length_b   1.000
_cell.length_c   1.000
_cell.angle_alpha   90.00
_cell.angle_beta   90.00
_cell.angle_gamma   90.00
#
_symmetry.space_group_name_H-M   'P 1'
#
loop_
_entity.id
_entity.type
_entity.pdbx_description
1 polymer ?
#
loop_
_entity_poly.entity_id
_entity_poly.type
_entity_poly.pdbx_seq_one_letter_code
_entity_poly.pdbx_strand_id
1 'polypeptide(L)' 'MLELNYRVTPDPDVVITELEGKEAVLLHLGTKMYFTLNETGLRIWQMFSSGLTVGEISEIIKPKSCKQGKALLQE' A
#
# COMPACT_ATOMS: atom_id res chain seq x y z
N MET A 1 4.89 14.49 -6.74
CA MET A 1 5.50 13.17 -7.01
C MET A 1 6.04 12.67 -5.67
N LEU A 2 5.80 11.40 -5.32
CA LEU A 2 6.27 10.82 -4.05
C LEU A 2 7.68 10.25 -4.24
N GLU A 3 8.60 10.55 -3.33
CA GLU A 3 9.96 10.02 -3.33
C GLU A 3 10.00 8.63 -2.67
N LEU A 4 10.95 7.78 -3.05
CA LEU A 4 11.05 6.41 -2.50
C LEU A 4 11.39 6.38 -1.00
N ASN A 5 12.04 7.42 -0.48
CA ASN A 5 12.32 7.56 0.95
C ASN A 5 11.15 8.18 1.75
N TYR A 6 10.04 8.51 1.09
CA TYR A 6 8.89 9.12 1.74
C TYR A 6 8.20 8.13 2.67
N ARG A 7 7.82 8.59 3.87
CA ARG A 7 7.04 7.83 4.84
C ARG A 7 5.60 8.35 4.83
N VAL A 8 4.66 7.46 4.64
CA VAL A 8 3.23 7.76 4.76
C VAL A 8 2.79 7.32 6.14
N THR A 9 2.26 8.25 6.93
CA THR A 9 1.62 7.96 8.21
C THR A 9 0.11 8.05 7.99
N PRO A 10 -0.65 6.98 8.26
CA PRO A 10 -2.11 7.04 8.24
C PRO A 10 -2.64 8.17 9.11
N ASP A 11 -3.71 8.80 8.65
CA ASP A 11 -4.41 9.81 9.45
C ASP A 11 -4.95 9.15 10.74
N PRO A 12 -4.73 9.74 11.92
CA PRO A 12 -5.15 9.16 13.20
C PRO A 12 -6.68 9.02 13.33
N ASP A 13 -7.46 9.78 12.57
CA ASP A 13 -8.93 9.68 12.53
C ASP A 13 -9.43 8.59 11.58
N VAL A 14 -8.54 7.83 10.94
CA VAL A 14 -8.93 6.68 10.11
C VAL A 14 -8.88 5.39 10.93
N VAL A 15 -10.03 4.75 11.04
CA VAL A 15 -10.18 3.42 11.66
C VAL A 15 -10.19 2.36 10.56
N ILE A 16 -9.44 1.28 10.76
CA ILE A 16 -9.43 0.11 9.88
C ILE A 16 -10.22 -1.03 10.51
N THR A 17 -11.05 -1.69 9.71
CA THR A 17 -11.73 -2.94 10.08
C THR A 17 -11.41 -4.00 9.04
N GLU A 18 -10.73 -5.07 9.45
CA GLU A 18 -10.41 -6.19 8.57
C GLU A 18 -11.63 -7.09 8.36
N LEU A 19 -11.84 -7.52 7.12
CA LEU A 19 -12.89 -8.45 6.70
C LEU A 19 -12.23 -9.74 6.24
N GLU A 20 -12.43 -10.81 7.01
CA GLU A 20 -11.94 -12.17 6.72
C GLU A 20 -10.42 -12.26 6.42
N GLY A 21 -9.64 -11.26 6.86
CA GLY A 21 -8.19 -11.17 6.67
C GLY A 21 -7.71 -10.93 5.23
N LYS A 22 -8.62 -10.72 4.27
CA LYS A 22 -8.28 -10.48 2.86
C LYS A 22 -8.68 -9.10 2.37
N GLU A 23 -9.63 -8.47 3.04
CA GLU A 23 -10.10 -7.13 2.71
C GLU A 23 -10.14 -6.29 3.97
N ALA A 24 -10.25 -4.99 3.81
CA ALA A 24 -10.50 -4.11 4.94
C ALA A 24 -11.33 -2.90 4.54
N VAL A 25 -12.06 -2.35 5.50
CA VAL A 25 -12.75 -1.08 5.37
C VAL A 25 -11.99 -0.03 6.17
N LEU A 26 -11.62 1.07 5.51
CA LEU A 26 -11.14 2.29 6.14
C LEU A 26 -12.33 3.22 6.36
N LEU A 27 -12.53 3.69 7.57
CA LEU A 27 -13.53 4.70 7.91
C LEU A 27 -12.82 5.94 8.44
N HIS A 28 -12.96 7.07 7.75
CA HIS A 28 -12.46 8.35 8.24
C HIS A 28 -13.51 8.99 9.16
N LEU A 29 -13.20 9.15 10.44
CA LEU A 29 -14.14 9.60 11.47
C LEU A 29 -14.61 11.04 11.28
N GLY A 30 -13.73 11.93 10.79
CA GLY A 30 -14.09 13.32 10.47
C GLY A 30 -15.01 13.47 9.25
N THR A 31 -14.60 12.94 8.09
CA THR A 31 -15.33 13.12 6.82
C THR A 31 -16.51 12.16 6.63
N LYS A 32 -16.60 11.11 7.45
CA LYS A 32 -17.55 9.99 7.32
C LYS A 32 -17.44 9.23 6.00
N MET A 33 -16.35 9.44 5.25
CA MET A 33 -16.05 8.66 4.06
C MET A 33 -15.52 7.29 4.46
N TYR A 34 -15.88 6.29 3.67
CA TYR A 34 -15.34 4.95 3.82
C TYR A 34 -14.76 4.45 2.49
N PHE A 35 -13.72 3.63 2.59
CA PHE A 35 -13.02 3.03 1.46
C PHE A 35 -12.80 1.55 1.74
N THR A 36 -12.82 0.74 0.70
CA THR A 36 -12.46 -0.68 0.80
C THR A 36 -11.05 -0.90 0.26
N LEU A 37 -10.31 -1.78 0.92
CA LEU A 37 -9.00 -2.26 0.52
C LEU A 37 -9.13 -3.74 0.15
N ASN A 38 -8.52 -4.10 -0.97
CA ASN A 38 -8.25 -5.49 -1.30
C ASN A 38 -7.03 -6.00 -0.49
N GLU A 39 -6.66 -7.26 -0.69
CA GLU A 39 -5.56 -7.91 0.06
C GLU A 39 -4.23 -7.14 -0.05
N THR A 40 -3.89 -6.70 -1.25
CA THR A 40 -2.67 -5.92 -1.47
C THR A 40 -2.73 -4.56 -0.78
N GLY A 41 -3.86 -3.87 -0.86
CA GLY A 41 -4.09 -2.59 -0.19
C GLY A 41 -4.00 -2.70 1.33
N LEU A 42 -4.59 -3.75 1.91
CA LEU A 42 -4.50 -4.06 3.33
C LEU A 42 -3.03 -4.28 3.75
N ARG A 43 -2.28 -5.06 2.96
CA ARG A 43 -0.87 -5.31 3.21
C ARG A 43 -0.04 -4.02 3.18
N ILE A 44 -0.28 -3.16 2.19
CA ILE A 44 0.35 -1.83 2.07
C ILE A 44 0.05 -0.98 3.31
N TRP A 45 -1.22 -0.94 3.72
CA TRP A 45 -1.66 -0.15 4.88
C TRP A 45 -0.97 -0.57 6.18
N GLN A 46 -0.85 -1.88 6.42
CA GLN A 46 -0.12 -2.43 7.56
C GLN A 46 1.36 -2.03 7.55
N MET A 47 2.00 -1.99 6.38
CA MET A 47 3.40 -1.57 6.25
C MET A 47 3.58 -0.06 6.48
N PHE A 48 2.67 0.78 6.00
CA PHE A 48 2.67 2.21 6.34
C PHE A 48 2.49 2.44 7.84
N SER A 49 1.57 1.70 8.47
CA SER A 49 1.35 1.75 9.93
C SER A 49 2.58 1.30 10.73
N SER A 50 3.40 0.42 10.15
CA SER A 50 4.68 -0.03 10.71
C SER A 50 5.84 0.92 10.41
N GLY A 51 5.57 2.03 9.70
CA GLY A 51 6.51 3.10 9.43
C GLY A 51 7.39 2.90 8.20
N LEU A 52 7.16 1.90 7.35
CA LEU A 52 8.00 1.67 6.17
C LEU A 52 7.89 2.82 5.16
N THR A 53 8.98 3.06 4.44
CA THR A 53 9.03 3.99 3.30
C THR A 53 8.35 3.38 2.07
N VAL A 54 7.95 4.24 1.13
CA VAL A 54 7.37 3.83 -0.16
C VAL A 54 8.31 2.87 -0.91
N GLY A 55 9.62 3.11 -0.86
CA GLY A 55 10.64 2.27 -1.49
C GLY A 55 10.71 0.89 -0.88
N GLU A 56 10.78 0.78 0.45
CA GLU A 56 10.78 -0.51 1.16
C GLU A 56 9.52 -1.33 0.82
N ILE A 57 8.35 -0.69 0.85
CA ILE A 57 7.07 -1.32 0.51
C ILE A 57 7.08 -1.83 -0.94
N SER A 58 7.60 -1.04 -1.87
CA SER A 58 7.68 -1.44 -3.28
C SER A 58 8.55 -2.68 -3.50
N GLU A 59 9.68 -2.80 -2.79
CA GLU A 59 10.55 -3.98 -2.87
C GLU A 59 9.88 -5.23 -2.27
N ILE A 60 9.08 -5.07 -1.21
CA ILE A 60 8.38 -6.18 -0.57
C ILE A 60 7.24 -6.73 -1.45
N ILE A 61 6.49 -5.83 -2.10
CA ILE A 61 5.30 -6.20 -2.88
C ILE A 61 5.65 -6.70 -4.28
N LYS A 62 6.84 -6.38 -4.79
CA LYS A 62 7.29 -6.81 -6.12
C LYS A 62 6.93 -8.29 -6.35
N PRO A 63 6.07 -8.60 -7.34
CA PRO A 63 5.75 -9.97 -7.63
C PRO A 63 7.04 -10.67 -8.08
N LYS A 64 7.30 -11.88 -7.55
CA LYS A 64 8.48 -12.69 -7.92
C LYS A 64 8.60 -12.95 -9.44
N SER A 65 7.51 -12.75 -10.19
CA SER A 65 7.39 -12.93 -11.63
C SER A 65 7.63 -11.67 -12.45
N CYS A 66 7.91 -10.50 -11.83
CA CYS A 66 8.19 -9.28 -12.57
C CYS A 66 9.55 -9.40 -13.26
N LYS A 67 9.58 -10.09 -14.41
CA LYS A 67 10.70 -10.03 -15.33
C LYS A 67 10.87 -8.56 -15.67
N GLN A 68 11.95 -7.94 -15.20
CA GLN A 68 12.38 -6.65 -15.73
C GLN A 68 12.39 -6.81 -17.25
N GLY A 69 11.54 -6.03 -17.93
CA GLY A 69 11.54 -6.01 -19.39
C GLY A 69 12.94 -5.65 -19.83
N LYS A 70 13.70 -6.65 -20.32
CA LYS A 70 14.88 -6.39 -21.14
C LYS A 70 14.38 -5.50 -22.28
N ALA A 71 14.88 -4.28 -22.35
CA ALA A 71 14.70 -3.44 -23.51
C ALA A 71 15.20 -4.24 -24.72
N LEU A 72 14.27 -4.74 -25.54
CA LEU A 72 14.58 -5.20 -26.88
C LEU A 72 14.71 -3.94 -27.74
N LEU A 73 15.88 -3.31 -27.67
CA LEU A 73 16.43 -2.63 -28.84
C LEU A 73 17.02 -3.74 -29.71
N GLN A 74 16.27 -4.17 -30.72
CA GLN A 74 16.86 -4.84 -31.87
C GLN A 74 17.13 -3.75 -32.90
N GLU A 75 18.40 -3.68 -33.28
CA GLU A 75 18.93 -2.94 -34.43
C GLU A 75 18.46 -3.54 -35.76
#